data_AF-A0A1C6J1A1-F1
#
_entry.id   AF-A0A1C6J1A1-F1
#
_cell.length_a   1.000
_cell.length_b   1.000
_cell.length_c   1.000
_cell.angle_alpha   90.00
_cell.angle_beta   90.00
_cell.angle_gamma   90.00
#
_symmetry.space_group_name_H-M   'P 1'
#
loop_
_entity.id
_entity.type
_entity.pdbx_description
1 polymer ?
#
loop_
_entity_poly.entity_id
_entity_poly.type
_entity_poly.pdbx_seq_one_letter_code
_entity_poly.pdbx_strand_id
1 'polypeptide(L)'
;MVTSVGNGRLDAVANAIQSATGMEFHLETYSEHSLDEGSTSRAASYVGLVWGDNTVTWGAGTDTDIIVAGIKALVSAINNK
;
A
#
# COMPACT_ATOMS: atom_id res chain seq x y z
N MET A 1 -7.30 9.36 -21.23
CA MET A 1 -7.73 9.58 -19.82
C MET A 1 -7.50 8.28 -19.09
N VAL A 2 -6.56 8.21 -18.15
CA VAL A 2 -6.36 7.01 -17.33
C VAL A 2 -7.35 7.11 -16.16
N THR A 3 -8.49 6.44 -16.30
CA THR A 3 -9.45 6.22 -15.22
C THR A 3 -9.06 4.93 -14.52
N SER A 4 -8.36 5.01 -13.38
CA SER A 4 -8.13 3.82 -12.54
C SER A 4 -9.39 3.57 -11.71
N VAL A 5 -10.09 2.48 -12.01
CA VAL A 5 -11.14 1.93 -11.13
C VAL A 5 -10.43 1.07 -10.10
N GLY A 6 -9.88 1.73 -9.10
CA GLY A 6 -9.45 1.15 -7.83
C GLY A 6 -10.15 1.94 -6.73
N ASN A 7 -10.74 1.26 -5.75
CA ASN A 7 -11.67 1.87 -4.79
C ASN A 7 -11.01 2.79 -3.74
N GLY A 8 -9.74 3.21 -3.91
CA GLY A 8 -9.05 4.04 -2.94
C GLY A 8 -7.77 4.75 -3.45
N ARG A 9 -7.30 5.72 -2.66
CA ARG A 9 -6.08 6.52 -2.91
C ARG A 9 -4.82 5.68 -3.05
N LEU A 10 -4.79 4.49 -2.43
CA LEU A 10 -3.65 3.57 -2.48
C LEU A 10 -3.46 2.93 -3.86
N ASP A 11 -4.55 2.59 -4.56
CA ASP A 11 -4.47 2.02 -5.91
C ASP A 11 -3.87 3.02 -6.90
N ALA A 12 -4.19 4.30 -6.75
CA ALA A 12 -3.59 5.36 -7.56
C ALA A 12 -2.07 5.46 -7.34
N VAL A 13 -1.62 5.31 -6.09
CA VAL A 13 -0.18 5.28 -5.77
C VAL A 13 0.49 4.03 -6.33
N ALA A 14 -0.13 2.85 -6.17
CA ALA A 14 0.38 1.60 -6.73
C ALA A 14 0.52 1.69 -8.25
N ASN A 15 -0.49 2.19 -8.96
CA ASN A 15 -0.44 2.39 -10.40
C ASN A 15 0.64 3.40 -10.81
N ALA A 16 0.81 4.49 -10.06
CA ALA A 16 1.86 5.47 -10.31
C ALA A 16 3.27 4.85 -10.15
N ILE A 17 3.47 4.03 -9.13
CA ILE A 17 4.75 3.32 -8.91
C ILE A 17 5.00 2.34 -10.06
N GLN A 18 4.03 1.50 -10.41
CA GLN A 18 4.15 0.55 -11.53
C GLN A 18 4.49 1.28 -12.84
N SER A 19 3.82 2.40 -13.13
CA SER A 19 4.10 3.20 -14.32
C SER A 19 5.49 3.87 -14.30
N ALA A 20 6.05 4.16 -13.13
CA ALA A 20 7.34 4.81 -12.98
C ALA A 20 8.51 3.82 -12.98
N THR A 21 8.31 2.62 -12.45
CA THR A 21 9.37 1.61 -12.28
C THR A 21 9.31 0.46 -13.28
N GLY A 22 8.17 0.26 -13.95
CA GLY A 22 7.93 -0.89 -14.81
C GLY A 22 7.71 -2.20 -14.05
N MET A 23 7.54 -2.15 -12.73
CA MET A 23 7.23 -3.34 -11.94
C MET A 23 5.79 -3.76 -12.14
N GLU A 24 5.54 -5.07 -12.20
CA GLU A 24 4.21 -5.64 -12.37
C GLU A 24 3.78 -6.36 -11.09
N PHE A 25 2.81 -5.78 -10.38
CA PHE A 25 2.26 -6.35 -9.15
C PHE A 25 0.80 -5.94 -8.95
N HIS A 26 0.07 -6.78 -8.22
CA HIS A 26 -1.32 -6.53 -7.86
C HIS A 26 -1.47 -6.42 -6.34
N LEU A 27 -2.26 -5.44 -5.90
CA LEU A 27 -2.65 -5.32 -4.51
C LEU A 27 -3.65 -6.44 -4.19
N GLU A 28 -3.26 -7.40 -3.37
CA GLU A 28 -4.13 -8.53 -2.98
C GLU A 28 -4.83 -8.24 -1.66
N THR A 29 -4.12 -7.70 -0.67
CA THR A 29 -4.68 -7.40 0.64
C THR A 29 -4.27 -6.01 1.09
N TYR A 30 -5.24 -5.28 1.62
CA TYR A 30 -5.03 -4.04 2.36
C TYR A 30 -5.78 -4.12 3.68
N SER A 31 -5.08 -3.83 4.77
CA SER A 31 -5.69 -3.73 6.10
C SER A 31 -5.13 -2.53 6.82
N GLU A 32 -6.00 -1.75 7.45
CA GLU A 32 -5.60 -0.58 8.25
C GLU A 32 -6.33 -0.60 9.59
N HIS A 33 -5.64 -0.17 10.64
CA HIS A 33 -6.28 0.09 11.93
C HIS A 33 -5.55 1.18 12.71
N SER A 34 -6.30 1.89 13.54
CA SER A 34 -5.75 2.85 14.49
C SER A 34 -5.08 2.13 15.66
N LEU A 35 -3.82 2.48 15.93
CA LEU A 35 -3.01 1.95 17.02
C LEU A 35 -3.36 2.56 18.38
N ASP A 36 -3.81 3.81 18.41
CA ASP A 36 -4.11 4.55 19.63
C ASP A 36 -5.50 5.22 19.54
N GLU A 37 -6.10 5.57 20.68
CA GLU A 37 -7.33 6.37 20.72
C GLU A 37 -6.99 7.86 20.98
N GLY A 38 -7.60 8.78 20.21
CA GLY A 38 -7.45 10.22 20.37
C GLY A 38 -6.97 10.97 19.12
N SER A 39 -6.90 12.31 19.20
CA SER A 39 -6.59 13.20 18.06
C SER A 39 -5.15 13.05 17.51
N THR A 40 -4.27 12.34 18.19
CA THR A 40 -2.89 12.01 17.76
C THR A 40 -2.73 10.54 17.42
N SER A 41 -3.84 9.84 17.15
CA SER A 41 -3.84 8.42 16.85
C SER A 41 -2.93 8.11 15.65
N ARG A 42 -2.11 7.08 15.80
CA ARG A 42 -1.30 6.54 14.72
C ARG A 42 -2.11 5.47 13.99
N ALA A 43 -2.06 5.47 12.68
CA ALA A 43 -2.56 4.40 11.85
C ALA A 43 -1.43 3.38 11.61
N ALA A 44 -1.78 2.10 11.64
CA ALA A 44 -1.00 1.03 11.07
C ALA A 44 -1.69 0.52 9.82
N SER A 45 -0.93 0.35 8.74
CA SER A 45 -1.40 -0.20 7.48
C SER A 45 -0.53 -1.39 7.09
N TYR A 46 -1.17 -2.40 6.51
CA TYR A 46 -0.57 -3.63 6.01
C TYR A 46 -0.98 -3.82 4.56
N VAL A 47 0.00 -4.12 3.71
CA VAL A 47 -0.18 -4.28 2.26
C VAL A 47 0.41 -5.61 1.84
N GLY A 48 -0.40 -6.45 1.19
CA GLY A 48 0.01 -7.67 0.52
C GLY A 48 0.01 -7.45 -0.99
N LEU A 49 1.15 -7.71 -1.63
CA LEU A 49 1.33 -7.62 -3.08
C LEU A 49 1.56 -9.01 -3.67
N VAL A 50 0.83 -9.32 -4.73
CA VAL A 50 1.05 -10.49 -5.57
C VAL A 50 1.83 -10.07 -6.80
N TRP A 51 2.91 -10.78 -7.09
CA TRP A 51 3.76 -10.54 -8.25
C TRP A 51 3.40 -11.48 -9.39
N GLY A 52 3.86 -11.17 -10.61
CA GLY A 52 3.61 -12.01 -11.80
C GLY A 52 4.14 -13.45 -11.70
N ASP A 53 5.05 -13.72 -10.77
CA ASP A 53 5.57 -15.07 -10.45
C ASP A 53 4.75 -15.80 -9.37
N ASN A 54 3.56 -15.29 -9.02
CA ASN A 54 2.71 -15.74 -7.92
C ASN A 54 3.34 -15.64 -6.52
N THR A 55 4.49 -14.98 -6.38
CA THR A 55 5.05 -14.65 -5.06
C THR A 55 4.16 -13.62 -4.40
N VAL A 56 4.02 -13.73 -3.07
CA VAL A 56 3.34 -12.73 -2.25
C VAL A 56 4.36 -12.08 -1.34
N THR A 57 4.45 -10.75 -1.39
CA THR A 57 5.24 -9.98 -0.44
C THR A 57 4.32 -9.12 0.43
N TRP A 58 4.73 -8.93 1.67
CA TRP A 58 3.99 -8.16 2.65
C TRP A 58 4.82 -6.97 3.11
N GLY A 59 4.14 -5.86 3.34
CA GLY A 59 4.71 -4.66 3.91
C GLY A 59 3.80 -4.09 4.98
N ALA A 60 4.42 -3.42 5.94
CA ALA A 60 3.72 -2.74 7.02
C ALA A 60 4.25 -1.31 7.14
N GLY A 61 3.36 -0.38 7.50
CA GLY A 61 3.67 1.03 7.63
C GLY A 61 2.88 1.64 8.77
N THR A 62 3.51 2.53 9.52
CA THR A 62 2.83 3.29 10.56
C THR A 62 3.09 4.78 10.39
N ASP A 63 2.04 5.57 10.59
CA ASP A 63 2.10 7.02 10.55
C ASP A 63 0.88 7.63 11.24
N THR A 64 0.96 8.88 11.68
CA THR A 64 -0.21 9.65 12.16
C THR A 64 -1.20 9.96 11.03
N ASP A 65 -0.72 10.01 9.78
CA ASP A 65 -1.57 10.11 8.60
C ASP A 65 -1.80 8.71 7.99
N ILE A 66 -3.06 8.29 7.95
CA ILE A 66 -3.48 6.98 7.42
C ILE A 66 -3.02 6.72 5.98
N ILE A 67 -2.92 7.76 5.18
CA ILE A 67 -2.45 7.68 3.79
C ILE A 67 -0.94 7.45 3.76
N VAL A 68 -0.20 8.16 4.60
CA VAL A 68 1.26 7.99 4.70
C VAL A 68 1.60 6.60 5.24
N ALA A 69 0.84 6.09 6.22
CA ALA A 69 0.97 4.73 6.72
C ALA A 69 0.77 3.70 5.59
N GLY A 70 -0.29 3.86 4.77
CA GLY A 70 -0.56 3.02 3.61
C GLY A 70 0.55 3.06 2.55
N ILE A 71 1.08 4.24 2.24
CA ILE A 71 2.19 4.40 1.28
C ILE A 71 3.45 3.72 1.80
N LYS A 72 3.79 3.89 3.09
CA LYS A 72 4.93 3.23 3.72
C LYS A 72 4.79 1.70 3.66
N ALA A 73 3.60 1.18 3.95
CA ALA A 73 3.31 -0.24 3.86
C ALA A 73 3.50 -0.78 2.44
N LEU A 74 3.00 -0.06 1.43
CA LEU A 74 3.17 -0.42 0.03
C LEU A 74 4.64 -0.44 -0.41
N VAL A 75 5.40 0.62 -0.08
CA VAL A 75 6.84 0.68 -0.40
C VAL A 75 7.61 -0.43 0.32
N SER A 76 7.25 -0.74 1.57
CA SER A 76 7.84 -1.88 2.30
C SER A 76 7.54 -3.22 1.63
N ALA A 77 6.33 -3.41 1.11
CA ALA A 77 5.96 -4.66 0.42
C ALA A 77 6.76 -4.83 -0.88
N ILE A 78 7.00 -3.73 -1.60
CA ILE A 78 7.83 -3.68 -2.80
C ILE A 78 9.28 -4.02 -2.48
N ASN A 79 9.85 -3.39 -1.44
CA ASN A 79 11.23 -3.62 -1.01
C ASN A 79 11.49 -5.02 -0.45
N ASN A 80 10.44 -5.74 -0.05
CA ASN A 80 10.53 -7.12 0.44
C ASN A 80 10.49 -8.18 -0.68
N LYS A 81 10.43 -7.77 -1.95
CA LYS A 81 10.68 -8.67 -3.08
C LYS A 81 12.18 -8.88 -3.28
#